data_AF-O05995-F1
#
_entry.id   AF-O05995-F1
#
_cell.length_a   1.000
_cell.length_b   1.000
_cell.length_c   1.000
_cell.angle_alpha   90.00
_cell.angle_beta   90.00
_cell.angle_gamma   90.00
#
_symmetry.space_group_name_H-M   'P 1'
#
loop_
_entity.id
_entity.type
_entity.pdbx_description
1 polymer ?
#
loop_
_entity_poly.entity_id
_entity_poly.type
_entity_poly.pdbx_seq_one_letter_code
_entity_poly.pdbx_strand_id
1 'polypeptide(L)'
;MQMTFTVRENTPGYNESDFQCGHQRADGKPSGLVNTIAMEGDTDGEGNNHGCLSTDGKLKFSKEVTTQPGNGSTFDVVYTVSVVNEGSLSVATGPINDKPSFAPGLNPTLVKVQREMGPTRTVNAQADGSYRLSDNETLYSGLTIRYTVTFTVKIDPSVTGYSDELLACTTDKGRLVPGHGLYNKVVPQTGKDSDTRPDHDVACANVSPNAGKRILSIVKTGSQGPLDDAAFDLYPMDPSTPGAKPLTDGVTFTGGKGTGTFTTTGLAINREYWLVETKAPAGHQLMAKPARFKVTDTGIELITATPGGSALTVSRSGASKSDDTITVRDLQIGTLPLSGGRGIGMNIAVGIAAITGAGLLALRQRKTSSFGRSA
;
A
#
# COMPACT_ATOMS: atom_id res chain seq x y z
N MET A 1 16.58 23.71 -53.09
CA MET A 1 15.83 24.88 -52.58
C MET A 1 14.94 24.39 -51.45
N GLN A 2 15.00 25.01 -50.27
CA GLN A 2 14.08 24.71 -49.16
C GLN A 2 13.12 25.89 -49.03
N MET A 3 11.82 25.63 -49.17
CA MET A 3 10.77 26.63 -49.00
C MET A 3 10.01 26.33 -47.71
N THR A 4 9.76 27.37 -46.92
CA THR A 4 8.94 27.27 -45.70
C THR A 4 7.67 28.08 -45.92
N PHE A 5 6.53 27.47 -45.65
CA PHE A 5 5.21 28.10 -45.73
C PHE A 5 4.52 27.98 -44.38
N THR A 6 3.63 28.93 -44.10
CA THR A 6 2.75 28.92 -42.92
C THR A 6 1.34 29.04 -43.40
N VAL A 7 0.49 28.06 -43.09
CA VAL A 7 -0.93 28.12 -43.42
C VAL A 7 -1.61 29.09 -42.45
N ARG A 8 -2.29 30.11 -43.00
CA ARG A 8 -3.08 31.08 -42.23
C ARG A 8 -4.56 30.82 -42.46
N GLU A 9 -5.14 29.98 -41.60
CA GLU A 9 -6.52 29.51 -41.73
C GLU A 9 -7.59 30.61 -41.55
N ASN A 10 -7.21 31.76 -41.00
CA ASN A 10 -8.08 32.94 -40.89
C ASN A 10 -8.10 33.83 -42.15
N THR A 11 -7.39 33.45 -43.21
CA THR A 11 -7.35 34.22 -44.46
C THR A 11 -8.68 34.08 -45.20
N PRO A 12 -9.31 35.17 -45.68
CA PRO A 12 -10.52 35.08 -46.50
C PRO A 12 -10.31 34.17 -47.71
N GLY A 13 -11.22 33.22 -47.93
CA GLY A 13 -11.11 32.23 -48.99
C GLY A 13 -10.32 30.97 -48.62
N TYR A 14 -9.92 30.80 -47.36
CA TYR A 14 -9.39 29.52 -46.87
C TYR A 14 -10.41 28.39 -47.02
N ASN A 15 -9.97 27.27 -47.57
CA ASN A 15 -10.69 26.01 -47.61
C ASN A 15 -9.71 24.88 -47.32
N GLU A 16 -10.02 24.02 -46.35
CA GLU A 16 -9.16 22.91 -45.94
C GLU A 16 -8.93 21.91 -47.08
N SER A 17 -9.93 21.69 -47.94
CA SER A 17 -9.77 20.77 -49.07
C SER A 17 -8.68 21.23 -50.03
N ASP A 18 -8.45 22.54 -50.17
CA ASP A 18 -7.43 23.09 -51.07
C ASP A 18 -6.01 22.63 -50.72
N PHE A 19 -5.80 22.06 -49.53
CA PHE A 19 -4.53 21.53 -49.04
C PHE A 19 -4.40 20.00 -49.21
N GLN A 20 -5.38 19.35 -49.85
CA GLN A 20 -5.34 17.92 -50.20
C GLN A 20 -5.08 17.75 -51.68
N CYS A 21 -4.05 17.01 -52.07
CA CYS A 21 -3.76 16.70 -53.48
C CYS A 21 -4.93 15.97 -54.17
N GLY A 22 -5.00 16.10 -55.50
CA GLY A 22 -5.86 15.25 -56.35
C GLY A 22 -7.18 15.88 -56.80
N HIS A 23 -7.38 17.19 -56.61
CA HIS A 23 -8.49 17.90 -57.23
C HIS A 23 -8.10 19.32 -57.69
N GLN A 24 -9.02 19.98 -58.37
CA GLN A 24 -8.89 21.40 -58.70
C GLN A 24 -9.61 22.25 -57.66
N ARG A 25 -8.94 23.31 -57.23
CA ARG A 25 -9.49 24.36 -56.36
C ARG A 25 -10.50 25.21 -57.13
N ALA A 26 -11.25 26.03 -56.40
CA ALA A 26 -12.26 26.92 -56.99
C ALA A 26 -11.69 27.95 -57.98
N ASP A 27 -10.38 28.28 -57.88
CA ASP A 27 -9.66 29.18 -58.78
C ASP A 27 -9.06 28.46 -60.03
N GLY A 28 -9.34 27.15 -60.19
CA GLY A 28 -8.84 26.33 -61.29
C GLY A 28 -7.40 25.84 -61.12
N LYS A 29 -6.73 26.16 -60.01
CA LYS A 29 -5.39 25.67 -59.69
C LYS A 29 -5.44 24.28 -59.05
N PRO A 30 -4.39 23.45 -59.17
CA PRO A 30 -4.36 22.17 -58.47
C PRO A 30 -4.31 22.37 -56.95
N SER A 31 -4.95 21.47 -56.21
CA SER A 31 -4.95 21.44 -54.75
C SER A 31 -3.70 20.77 -54.18
N GLY A 32 -3.41 21.04 -52.90
CA GLY A 32 -2.21 20.61 -52.21
C GLY A 32 -1.02 21.54 -52.42
N LEU A 33 0.11 21.18 -51.82
CA LEU A 33 1.37 21.88 -52.03
C LEU A 33 2.02 21.36 -53.32
N VAL A 34 1.69 22.00 -54.43
CA VAL A 34 2.13 21.59 -55.75
C VAL A 34 3.42 22.32 -56.12
N ASN A 35 4.43 21.56 -56.52
CA ASN A 35 5.62 22.07 -57.18
C ASN A 35 5.68 21.48 -58.59
N THR A 36 5.85 22.34 -59.59
CA THR A 36 5.89 21.96 -61.00
C THR A 36 7.26 22.28 -61.56
N ILE A 37 7.88 21.32 -62.25
CA ILE A 37 9.05 21.58 -63.08
C ILE A 37 8.62 21.92 -64.49
N ALA A 38 9.34 22.83 -65.15
CA ALA A 38 9.14 23.14 -66.56
C ALA A 38 10.52 23.13 -67.23
N MET A 39 10.69 22.27 -68.23
CA MET A 39 11.93 22.14 -69.00
C MET A 39 11.65 22.31 -70.48
N GLU A 40 12.43 23.17 -71.13
CA GLU A 40 12.36 23.33 -72.59
C GLU A 40 12.91 22.05 -73.26
N GLY A 41 12.15 21.48 -74.20
CA GLY A 41 12.51 20.23 -74.85
C GLY A 41 12.11 18.97 -74.07
N ASP A 42 11.22 19.08 -73.08
CA ASP A 42 10.57 17.91 -72.50
C ASP A 42 9.82 17.10 -73.58
N THR A 43 9.99 15.78 -73.57
CA THR A 43 9.48 14.85 -74.59
C THR A 43 8.67 13.70 -74.02
N ASP A 44 8.65 13.50 -72.70
CA ASP A 44 7.89 12.43 -72.06
C ASP A 44 6.49 12.88 -71.58
N GLY A 45 6.25 14.19 -71.56
CA GLY A 45 4.95 14.82 -71.36
C GLY A 45 4.65 15.18 -69.90
N GLU A 46 3.59 15.95 -69.65
CA GLU A 46 3.35 16.62 -68.36
C GLU A 46 3.03 15.71 -67.15
N GLY A 47 2.90 14.40 -67.35
CA GLY A 47 2.39 13.47 -66.34
C GLY A 47 3.29 13.29 -65.10
N ASN A 48 4.58 13.58 -65.22
CA ASN A 48 5.59 13.47 -64.15
C ASN A 48 6.18 14.83 -63.72
N ASN A 49 5.71 15.93 -64.31
CA ASN A 49 6.23 17.27 -64.05
C ASN A 49 5.71 17.90 -62.75
N HIS A 50 4.81 17.20 -62.04
CA HIS A 50 4.15 17.69 -60.83
C HIS A 50 4.47 16.84 -59.60
N GLY A 51 5.07 17.46 -58.59
CA GLY A 51 5.09 16.94 -57.22
C GLY A 51 3.95 17.57 -56.42
N CYS A 52 3.22 16.77 -55.63
CA CYS A 52 2.18 17.27 -54.74
C CYS A 52 2.31 16.68 -53.35
N LEU A 53 2.16 17.51 -52.32
CA LEU A 53 2.09 17.10 -50.92
C LEU A 53 0.78 17.57 -50.29
N SER A 54 -0.02 16.63 -49.78
CA SER A 54 -1.16 16.93 -48.92
C SER A 54 -0.68 17.32 -47.52
N THR A 55 -1.39 18.24 -46.87
CA THR A 55 -1.13 18.57 -45.46
C THR A 55 -2.35 18.30 -44.61
N ASP A 56 -2.12 17.88 -43.37
CA ASP A 56 -3.16 17.61 -42.38
C ASP A 56 -2.77 18.19 -41.02
N GLY A 57 -3.72 18.20 -40.09
CA GLY A 57 -3.43 18.34 -38.68
C GLY A 57 -3.05 16.99 -38.09
N LYS A 58 -2.03 16.98 -37.23
CA LYS A 58 -1.40 15.74 -36.75
C LYS A 58 -1.18 15.82 -35.26
N LEU A 59 -2.03 15.15 -34.50
CA LEU A 59 -1.94 15.16 -33.04
C LEU A 59 -0.98 14.10 -32.53
N LYS A 60 -0.25 14.44 -31.49
CA LYS A 60 0.49 13.50 -30.65
C LYS A 60 0.09 13.71 -29.20
N PHE A 61 -0.21 12.62 -28.53
CA PHE A 61 -0.55 12.63 -27.12
C PHE A 61 0.65 12.15 -26.32
N SER A 62 0.85 12.66 -25.11
CA SER A 62 1.83 12.09 -24.22
C SER A 62 1.39 12.14 -22.77
N LYS A 63 1.95 11.27 -21.95
CA LYS A 63 1.63 11.19 -20.53
C LYS A 63 2.90 11.00 -19.70
N GLU A 64 2.95 11.69 -18.57
CA GLU A 64 4.05 11.59 -17.62
C GLU A 64 3.55 11.70 -16.17
N VAL A 65 4.34 11.20 -15.22
CA VAL A 65 4.10 11.37 -13.78
C VAL A 65 4.83 12.62 -13.30
N THR A 66 4.10 13.51 -12.63
CA THR A 66 4.65 14.77 -12.11
C THR A 66 4.81 14.73 -10.59
N THR A 67 3.97 13.94 -9.90
CA THR A 67 4.03 13.78 -8.44
C THR A 67 3.90 12.32 -8.05
N GLN A 68 4.89 11.80 -7.32
CA GLN A 68 4.88 10.44 -6.76
C GLN A 68 3.96 10.37 -5.52
N PRO A 69 3.31 9.22 -5.29
CA PRO A 69 2.44 9.03 -4.13
C PRO A 69 3.24 9.01 -2.82
N GLY A 70 2.59 9.45 -1.72
CA GLY A 70 3.14 9.35 -0.37
C GLY A 70 3.01 7.95 0.24
N ASN A 71 3.59 7.75 1.43
CA ASN A 71 3.62 6.47 2.15
C ASN A 71 2.33 6.17 2.96
N GLY A 72 1.30 7.00 2.85
CA GLY A 72 0.06 6.88 3.64
C GLY A 72 -0.89 5.78 3.14
N SER A 73 -2.01 5.61 3.85
CA SER A 73 -3.17 4.83 3.39
C SER A 73 -4.03 5.56 2.35
N THR A 74 -3.84 6.88 2.23
CA THR A 74 -4.44 7.73 1.20
C THR A 74 -3.39 8.72 0.73
N PHE A 75 -3.26 8.86 -0.59
CA PHE A 75 -2.24 9.70 -1.22
C PHE A 75 -2.72 10.19 -2.57
N ASP A 76 -2.11 11.28 -3.04
CA ASP A 76 -2.34 11.80 -4.38
C ASP A 76 -1.24 11.34 -5.34
N VAL A 77 -1.62 11.06 -6.58
CA VAL A 77 -0.71 10.92 -7.72
C VAL A 77 -1.16 11.89 -8.80
N VAL A 78 -0.19 12.55 -9.45
CA VAL A 78 -0.46 13.57 -10.46
C VAL A 78 0.19 13.19 -11.77
N TYR A 79 -0.62 13.18 -12.83
CA TYR A 79 -0.17 12.99 -14.20
C TYR A 79 -0.33 14.28 -14.99
N THR A 80 0.58 14.51 -15.92
CA THR A 80 0.41 15.50 -16.96
C THR A 80 0.14 14.79 -18.29
N VAL A 81 -0.96 15.15 -18.94
CA VAL A 81 -1.29 14.75 -20.30
C VAL A 81 -1.02 15.93 -21.20
N SER A 82 -0.15 15.75 -22.20
CA SER A 82 0.13 16.77 -23.21
C SER A 82 -0.45 16.36 -24.56
N VAL A 83 -1.00 17.33 -25.29
CA VAL A 83 -1.49 17.12 -26.65
C VAL A 83 -0.90 18.20 -27.54
N VAL A 84 -0.15 17.81 -28.55
CA VAL A 84 0.48 18.72 -29.51
C VAL A 84 -0.05 18.47 -30.92
N ASN A 85 -0.33 19.53 -31.67
CA ASN A 85 -0.55 19.44 -33.11
C ASN A 85 0.75 19.76 -33.85
N GLU A 86 1.42 18.73 -34.36
CA GLU A 86 2.62 18.87 -35.21
C GLU A 86 2.29 18.92 -36.71
N GLY A 87 1.00 18.88 -37.07
CA GLY A 87 0.53 19.04 -38.44
C GLY A 87 0.54 20.49 -38.89
N SER A 88 0.27 20.71 -40.17
CA SER A 88 0.25 22.06 -40.76
C SER A 88 -1.12 22.74 -40.72
N LEU A 89 -2.19 21.98 -40.41
CA LEU A 89 -3.57 22.46 -40.31
C LEU A 89 -4.12 22.28 -38.90
N SER A 90 -5.13 23.07 -38.55
CA SER A 90 -5.89 22.90 -37.31
C SER A 90 -6.62 21.57 -37.28
N VAL A 91 -6.75 20.98 -36.10
CA VAL A 91 -7.42 19.70 -35.94
C VAL A 91 -8.18 19.62 -34.63
N ALA A 92 -9.36 19.03 -34.69
CA ALA A 92 -10.17 18.68 -33.55
C ALA A 92 -9.55 17.47 -32.82
N THR A 93 -9.33 17.57 -31.51
CA THR A 93 -8.85 16.43 -30.69
C THR A 93 -9.88 15.33 -30.59
N GLY A 94 -11.17 15.68 -30.73
CA GLY A 94 -12.25 14.83 -30.29
C GLY A 94 -12.18 14.56 -28.79
N PRO A 95 -12.94 13.55 -28.32
CA PRO A 95 -12.96 13.15 -26.92
C PRO A 95 -11.58 12.68 -26.43
N ILE A 96 -11.10 13.27 -25.33
CA ILE A 96 -9.89 12.84 -24.63
C ILE A 96 -10.30 12.19 -23.31
N ASN A 97 -9.86 10.95 -23.09
CA ASN A 97 -10.10 10.20 -21.87
C ASN A 97 -8.80 9.85 -21.17
N ASP A 98 -8.88 9.59 -19.87
CA ASP A 98 -7.80 9.05 -19.05
C ASP A 98 -8.27 7.77 -18.38
N LYS A 99 -7.53 6.67 -18.53
CA LYS A 99 -7.96 5.35 -18.08
C LYS A 99 -6.89 4.73 -17.17
N PRO A 100 -7.10 4.78 -15.84
CA PRO A 100 -6.19 4.11 -14.91
C PRO A 100 -6.35 2.59 -15.01
N SER A 101 -5.24 1.88 -14.78
CA SER A 101 -5.23 0.43 -14.54
C SER A 101 -4.29 0.17 -13.36
N PHE A 102 -4.66 0.73 -12.21
CA PHE A 102 -3.85 0.61 -11.00
C PHE A 102 -3.78 -0.83 -10.49
N ALA A 103 -2.74 -1.11 -9.72
CA ALA A 103 -2.61 -2.38 -9.03
C ALA A 103 -3.85 -2.70 -8.17
N PRO A 104 -4.25 -3.98 -8.06
CA PRO A 104 -5.37 -4.38 -7.21
C PRO A 104 -5.21 -3.82 -5.79
N GLY A 105 -6.29 -3.30 -5.23
CA GLY A 105 -6.30 -2.64 -3.92
C GLY A 105 -5.96 -1.14 -3.96
N LEU A 106 -5.51 -0.57 -5.09
CA LEU A 106 -5.34 0.88 -5.25
C LEU A 106 -6.62 1.49 -5.85
N ASN A 107 -7.42 2.14 -5.01
CA ASN A 107 -8.76 2.61 -5.40
C ASN A 107 -8.79 4.14 -5.54
N PRO A 108 -9.06 4.69 -6.73
CA PRO A 108 -9.38 6.11 -6.89
C PRO A 108 -10.62 6.48 -6.06
N THR A 109 -10.49 7.47 -5.18
CA THR A 109 -11.61 8.01 -4.38
C THR A 109 -12.04 9.39 -4.85
N LEU A 110 -11.14 10.16 -5.45
CA LEU A 110 -11.41 11.46 -6.04
C LEU A 110 -10.51 11.68 -7.24
N VAL A 111 -11.06 12.19 -8.34
CA VAL A 111 -10.28 12.55 -9.53
C VAL A 111 -10.56 13.99 -9.90
N LYS A 112 -9.49 14.76 -10.07
CA LYS A 112 -9.53 16.16 -10.49
C LYS A 112 -8.79 16.33 -11.81
N VAL A 113 -9.37 17.12 -12.69
CA VAL A 113 -8.78 17.48 -13.97
C VAL A 113 -8.66 19.00 -14.02
N GLN A 114 -7.50 19.49 -14.44
CA GLN A 114 -7.26 20.89 -14.70
C GLN A 114 -6.65 21.05 -16.08
N ARG A 115 -7.36 21.72 -16.99
CA ARG A 115 -6.76 22.21 -18.25
C ARG A 115 -5.84 23.38 -17.90
N GLU A 116 -4.66 23.46 -18.51
CA GLU A 116 -3.66 24.50 -18.22
C GLU A 116 -4.27 25.92 -18.20
N MET A 117 -3.98 26.68 -17.13
CA MET A 117 -4.56 28.01 -16.82
C MET A 117 -6.09 28.04 -16.64
N GLY A 118 -6.76 26.89 -16.68
CA GLY A 118 -8.18 26.73 -16.42
C GLY A 118 -8.50 26.37 -14.97
N PRO A 119 -9.79 26.37 -14.60
CA PRO A 119 -10.23 25.92 -13.29
C PRO A 119 -10.08 24.40 -13.13
N THR A 120 -9.78 23.98 -11.91
CA THR A 120 -9.80 22.56 -11.54
C THR A 120 -11.24 22.09 -11.36
N ARG A 121 -11.58 20.95 -11.95
CA ARG A 121 -12.90 20.31 -11.83
C ARG A 121 -12.78 18.87 -11.34
N THR A 122 -13.74 18.42 -10.55
CA THR A 122 -13.88 17.00 -10.19
C THR A 122 -14.53 16.25 -11.36
N VAL A 123 -14.06 15.04 -11.62
CA VAL A 123 -14.57 14.17 -12.69
C VAL A 123 -14.96 12.81 -12.13
N ASN A 124 -16.08 12.29 -12.62
CA ASN A 124 -16.56 10.95 -12.26
C ASN A 124 -16.07 9.92 -13.29
N ALA A 125 -15.94 8.67 -12.86
CA ALA A 125 -15.64 7.57 -13.75
C ALA A 125 -16.80 7.34 -14.72
N GLN A 126 -16.46 7.05 -15.98
CA GLN A 126 -17.38 6.55 -17.00
C GLN A 126 -17.61 5.05 -16.79
N ALA A 127 -18.59 4.48 -17.51
CA ALA A 127 -18.95 3.07 -17.40
C ALA A 127 -17.79 2.11 -17.69
N ASP A 128 -16.81 2.54 -18.49
CA ASP A 128 -15.63 1.75 -18.84
C ASP A 128 -14.43 1.97 -17.89
N GLY A 129 -14.62 2.74 -16.82
CA GLY A 129 -13.60 3.10 -15.85
C GLY A 129 -12.69 4.27 -16.25
N SER A 130 -12.91 4.90 -17.41
CA SER A 130 -12.15 6.07 -17.85
C SER A 130 -12.74 7.39 -17.35
N TYR A 131 -11.95 8.45 -17.36
CA TYR A 131 -12.31 9.79 -16.91
C TYR A 131 -12.20 10.77 -18.08
N ARG A 132 -13.28 11.49 -18.38
CA ARG A 132 -13.35 12.47 -19.47
C ARG A 132 -12.51 13.71 -19.15
N LEU A 133 -11.44 13.96 -19.91
CA LEU A 133 -10.58 15.16 -19.78
C LEU A 133 -11.12 16.36 -20.58
N SER A 134 -11.57 16.12 -21.81
CA SER A 134 -12.23 17.09 -22.67
C SER A 134 -13.10 16.37 -23.71
N ASP A 135 -14.20 16.99 -24.13
CA ASP A 135 -15.09 16.44 -25.17
C ASP A 135 -14.56 16.72 -26.58
N ASN A 136 -13.95 17.90 -26.78
CA ASN A 136 -13.28 18.29 -28.00
C ASN A 136 -12.51 19.61 -27.79
N GLU A 137 -11.37 19.77 -28.44
CA GLU A 137 -10.61 21.02 -28.54
C GLU A 137 -10.14 21.21 -29.99
N THR A 138 -10.11 22.44 -30.47
CA THR A 138 -9.48 22.76 -31.76
C THR A 138 -8.05 23.22 -31.50
N LEU A 139 -7.07 22.46 -31.99
CA LEU A 139 -5.65 22.78 -31.84
C LEU A 139 -5.10 23.30 -33.17
N TYR A 140 -4.66 24.56 -33.17
CA TYR A 140 -3.91 25.14 -34.27
C TYR A 140 -2.53 24.48 -34.42
N SER A 141 -1.96 24.53 -35.63
CA SER A 141 -0.61 24.03 -35.91
C SER A 141 0.42 24.58 -34.92
N GLY A 142 1.27 23.70 -34.41
CA GLY A 142 2.35 24.01 -33.48
C GLY A 142 1.93 24.23 -32.03
N LEU A 143 0.62 24.22 -31.73
CA LEU A 143 0.16 24.41 -30.36
C LEU A 143 0.23 23.11 -29.54
N THR A 144 0.55 23.29 -28.27
CA THR A 144 0.47 22.27 -27.23
C THR A 144 -0.52 22.69 -26.17
N ILE A 145 -1.40 21.79 -25.74
CA ILE A 145 -2.24 21.96 -24.55
C ILE A 145 -1.88 20.90 -23.51
N ARG A 146 -2.14 21.20 -22.24
CA ARG A 146 -1.89 20.27 -21.13
C ARG A 146 -3.08 20.13 -20.20
N TYR A 147 -3.24 18.91 -19.69
CA TYR A 147 -4.15 18.58 -18.60
C TYR A 147 -3.35 18.01 -17.43
N THR A 148 -3.58 18.55 -16.24
CA THR A 148 -3.16 17.96 -14.97
C THR A 148 -4.28 17.06 -14.46
N VAL A 149 -3.98 15.78 -14.26
CA VAL A 149 -4.92 14.79 -13.74
C VAL A 149 -4.43 14.33 -12.37
N THR A 150 -5.17 14.67 -11.32
CA THR A 150 -4.87 14.28 -9.93
C THR A 150 -5.82 13.17 -9.52
N PHE A 151 -5.26 12.02 -9.12
CA PHE A 151 -6.02 10.96 -8.46
C PHE A 151 -5.68 10.97 -6.97
N THR A 152 -6.69 11.13 -6.12
CA THR A 152 -6.61 10.73 -4.72
C THR A 152 -6.93 9.24 -4.66
N VAL A 153 -5.99 8.46 -4.15
CA VAL A 153 -6.04 7.00 -4.13
C VAL A 153 -6.03 6.52 -2.69
N LYS A 154 -6.94 5.60 -2.37
CA LYS A 154 -6.97 4.86 -1.11
C LYS A 154 -6.52 3.43 -1.35
N ILE A 155 -5.54 2.98 -0.58
CA ILE A 155 -5.08 1.59 -0.63
C ILE A 155 -5.93 0.72 0.30
N ASP A 156 -6.33 -0.45 -0.19
CA ASP A 156 -7.05 -1.48 0.54
C ASP A 156 -6.40 -2.85 0.28
N PRO A 157 -5.49 -3.27 1.18
CA PRO A 157 -4.80 -4.56 1.08
C PRO A 157 -5.71 -5.80 1.23
N SER A 158 -6.98 -5.62 1.60
CA SER A 158 -7.93 -6.73 1.77
C SER A 158 -8.56 -7.21 0.46
N VAL A 159 -8.38 -6.45 -0.63
CA VAL A 159 -8.95 -6.76 -1.94
C VAL A 159 -8.31 -8.01 -2.55
N THR A 160 -9.13 -8.85 -3.20
CA THR A 160 -8.64 -10.04 -3.91
C THR A 160 -7.68 -9.64 -5.03
N GLY A 161 -6.53 -10.31 -5.11
CA GLY A 161 -5.48 -10.02 -6.09
C GLY A 161 -4.49 -8.94 -5.64
N TYR A 162 -4.66 -8.33 -4.47
CA TYR A 162 -3.64 -7.45 -3.89
C TYR A 162 -2.33 -8.21 -3.65
N SER A 163 -1.22 -7.57 -3.99
CA SER A 163 0.14 -8.02 -3.66
C SER A 163 1.06 -6.81 -3.56
N ASP A 164 1.98 -6.83 -2.59
CA ASP A 164 2.99 -5.79 -2.40
C ASP A 164 3.88 -5.63 -3.65
N GLU A 165 4.13 -6.72 -4.38
CA GLU A 165 4.95 -6.72 -5.60
C GLU A 165 4.27 -5.93 -6.73
N LEU A 166 2.94 -5.90 -6.75
CA LEU A 166 2.17 -5.15 -7.74
C LEU A 166 2.15 -3.64 -7.43
N LEU A 167 2.58 -3.20 -6.25
CA LEU A 167 2.65 -1.76 -5.93
C LEU A 167 3.76 -1.02 -6.68
N ALA A 168 4.74 -1.76 -7.21
CA ALA A 168 5.76 -1.20 -8.10
C ALA A 168 5.30 -1.30 -9.56
N CYS A 169 5.64 -0.27 -10.35
CA CYS A 169 5.58 -0.31 -11.80
C CYS A 169 6.54 -1.38 -12.31
N THR A 170 6.07 -2.18 -13.25
CA THR A 170 6.87 -3.20 -13.93
C THR A 170 6.84 -2.98 -15.42
N THR A 171 7.78 -3.61 -16.11
CA THR A 171 7.79 -3.64 -17.58
C THR A 171 7.87 -5.07 -18.09
N ASP A 172 7.17 -5.36 -19.17
CA ASP A 172 7.35 -6.57 -19.98
C ASP A 172 7.79 -6.15 -21.39
N LYS A 173 8.90 -6.70 -21.86
CA LYS A 173 9.52 -6.33 -23.16
C LYS A 173 9.69 -4.80 -23.34
N GLY A 174 10.03 -4.11 -22.26
CA GLY A 174 10.20 -2.65 -22.24
C GLY A 174 8.90 -1.85 -22.27
N ARG A 175 7.74 -2.49 -22.06
CA ARG A 175 6.43 -1.84 -21.98
C ARG A 175 5.87 -1.87 -20.58
N LEU A 176 5.34 -0.76 -20.10
CA LEU A 176 4.64 -0.67 -18.82
C LEU A 176 3.46 -1.64 -18.79
N VAL A 177 3.31 -2.36 -17.67
CA VAL A 177 2.28 -3.40 -17.53
C VAL A 177 1.07 -2.83 -16.77
N PRO A 178 -0.15 -2.89 -17.36
CA PRO A 178 -1.38 -2.56 -16.64
C PRO A 178 -1.58 -3.44 -15.40
N GLY A 179 -2.16 -2.89 -14.33
CA GLY A 179 -2.34 -3.61 -13.06
C GLY A 179 -1.09 -3.62 -12.16
N HIS A 180 -0.05 -2.87 -12.52
CA HIS A 180 1.14 -2.65 -11.70
C HIS A 180 1.32 -1.17 -11.38
N GLY A 181 1.76 -0.87 -10.16
CA GLY A 181 1.84 0.47 -9.60
C GLY A 181 0.58 1.29 -9.83
N LEU A 182 0.77 2.59 -10.02
CA LEU A 182 -0.27 3.49 -10.47
C LEU A 182 -0.16 3.65 -11.99
N TYR A 183 -0.33 2.56 -12.74
CA TYR A 183 -0.38 2.61 -14.19
C TYR A 183 -1.57 3.45 -14.67
N ASN A 184 -1.34 4.37 -15.59
CA ASN A 184 -2.39 5.20 -16.17
C ASN A 184 -2.13 5.51 -17.64
N LYS A 185 -3.19 5.53 -18.45
CA LYS A 185 -3.12 5.71 -19.90
C LYS A 185 -4.04 6.82 -20.37
N VAL A 186 -3.54 7.76 -21.19
CA VAL A 186 -4.42 8.66 -21.95
C VAL A 186 -4.98 7.90 -23.16
N VAL A 187 -6.29 8.02 -23.38
CA VAL A 187 -7.03 7.35 -24.45
C VAL A 187 -7.70 8.41 -25.32
N PRO A 188 -7.03 8.84 -26.41
CA PRO A 188 -7.63 9.72 -27.40
C PRO A 188 -8.68 8.97 -28.24
N GLN A 189 -9.50 9.72 -28.98
CA GLN A 189 -10.37 9.13 -29.99
C GLN A 189 -9.55 8.31 -31.01
N THR A 190 -10.09 7.17 -31.44
CA THR A 190 -9.45 6.28 -32.42
C THR A 190 -8.95 7.06 -33.64
N GLY A 191 -7.68 6.83 -34.01
CA GLY A 191 -7.04 7.46 -35.17
C GLY A 191 -6.56 8.90 -34.96
N LYS A 192 -6.76 9.50 -33.78
CA LYS A 192 -6.28 10.86 -33.50
C LYS A 192 -4.83 10.92 -33.06
N ASP A 193 -4.30 9.88 -32.42
CA ASP A 193 -2.90 9.87 -32.00
C ASP A 193 -1.99 9.30 -33.07
N SER A 194 -1.06 10.13 -33.53
CA SER A 194 -0.11 9.78 -34.59
C SER A 194 1.29 9.47 -34.07
N ASP A 195 1.51 9.55 -32.76
CA ASP A 195 2.78 9.15 -32.16
C ASP A 195 2.85 7.63 -32.07
N THR A 196 3.99 7.10 -32.46
CA THR A 196 4.25 5.65 -32.61
C THR A 196 5.27 5.16 -31.59
N ARG A 197 5.83 6.06 -30.78
CA ARG A 197 6.77 5.68 -29.72
C ARG A 197 6.07 4.77 -28.71
N PRO A 198 6.70 3.68 -28.27
CA PRO A 198 6.12 2.84 -27.22
C PRO A 198 5.80 3.64 -25.95
N ASP A 199 4.62 3.42 -25.39
CA ASP A 199 4.15 3.96 -24.10
C ASP A 199 4.24 5.49 -23.95
N HIS A 200 4.26 6.23 -25.06
CA HIS A 200 4.18 7.69 -25.04
C HIS A 200 2.89 8.18 -24.35
N ASP A 201 1.80 7.42 -24.49
CA ASP A 201 0.48 7.67 -23.93
C ASP A 201 0.27 7.04 -22.53
N VAL A 202 1.31 6.46 -21.92
CA VAL A 202 1.23 5.75 -20.64
C VAL A 202 2.23 6.33 -19.65
N ALA A 203 1.84 6.38 -18.39
CA ALA A 203 2.75 6.69 -17.29
C ALA A 203 2.44 5.81 -16.08
N CYS A 204 3.45 5.57 -15.24
CA CYS A 204 3.28 4.77 -14.03
C CYS A 204 4.11 5.34 -12.87
N ALA A 205 3.49 5.38 -11.69
CA ALA A 205 4.15 5.78 -10.44
C ALA A 205 4.21 4.60 -9.47
N ASN A 206 5.37 4.40 -8.82
CA ASN A 206 5.52 3.37 -7.79
C ASN A 206 4.77 3.79 -6.53
N VAL A 207 4.14 2.83 -5.86
CA VAL A 207 3.61 3.00 -4.51
C VAL A 207 4.57 2.34 -3.53
N SER A 208 4.79 2.98 -2.39
CA SER A 208 5.63 2.43 -1.32
C SER A 208 5.12 1.05 -0.88
N PRO A 209 5.98 0.04 -0.69
CA PRO A 209 5.58 -1.26 -0.15
C PRO A 209 5.05 -1.19 1.29
N ASN A 210 5.25 -0.04 1.96
CA ASN A 210 4.71 0.26 3.29
C ASN A 210 3.38 1.03 3.23
N ALA A 211 2.90 1.41 2.05
CA ALA A 211 1.59 2.04 1.92
C ALA A 211 0.50 1.10 2.43
N GLY A 212 -0.46 1.64 3.18
CA GLY A 212 -1.54 0.83 3.75
C GLY A 212 -1.08 -0.16 4.82
N LYS A 213 0.12 0.04 5.40
CA LYS A 213 0.61 -0.74 6.54
C LYS A 213 0.80 0.14 7.77
N ARG A 214 0.67 -0.45 8.95
CA ARG A 214 0.92 0.17 10.24
C ARG A 214 1.93 -0.64 11.03
N ILE A 215 2.93 0.05 11.57
CA ILE A 215 3.82 -0.50 12.60
C ILE A 215 3.17 -0.17 13.94
N LEU A 216 3.04 -1.18 14.80
CA LEU A 216 2.42 -1.04 16.11
C LEU A 216 3.48 -1.20 17.20
N SER A 217 3.26 -0.54 18.33
CA SER A 217 4.02 -0.78 19.55
C SER A 217 3.30 -1.81 20.41
N ILE A 218 4.06 -2.72 21.00
CA ILE A 218 3.58 -3.66 22.01
C ILE A 218 4.36 -3.37 23.29
N VAL A 219 3.64 -3.04 24.36
CA VAL A 219 4.24 -2.77 25.67
C VAL A 219 3.90 -3.89 26.62
N LYS A 220 4.95 -4.56 27.11
CA LYS A 220 4.86 -5.63 28.09
C LYS A 220 5.10 -5.10 29.48
N THR A 221 4.15 -5.31 30.38
CA THR A 221 4.24 -4.83 31.76
C THR A 221 3.70 -5.84 32.77
N GLY A 222 4.18 -5.75 34.01
CA GLY A 222 3.68 -6.49 35.17
C GLY A 222 3.18 -5.54 36.26
N SER A 223 3.00 -6.05 37.48
CA SER A 223 2.68 -5.21 38.64
C SER A 223 3.84 -4.30 39.07
N GLN A 224 5.09 -4.66 38.72
CA GLN A 224 6.32 -3.98 39.14
C GLN A 224 6.98 -3.13 38.04
N GLY A 225 6.31 -2.97 36.89
CA GLY A 225 6.84 -2.21 35.76
C GLY A 225 7.09 -3.07 34.50
N PRO A 226 7.87 -2.56 33.54
CA PRO A 226 8.06 -3.19 32.23
C PRO A 226 8.80 -4.52 32.27
N LEU A 227 8.55 -5.38 31.29
CA LEU A 227 9.10 -6.74 31.22
C LEU A 227 9.73 -7.01 29.84
N ASP A 228 11.06 -7.07 29.78
CA ASP A 228 11.79 -7.22 28.50
C ASP A 228 11.87 -8.67 27.99
N ASP A 229 11.84 -9.66 28.87
CA ASP A 229 12.15 -11.06 28.53
C ASP A 229 10.93 -11.83 27.99
N ALA A 230 9.93 -11.11 27.50
CA ALA A 230 8.79 -11.70 26.79
C ALA A 230 9.16 -11.97 25.33
N ALA A 231 8.52 -12.97 24.74
CA ALA A 231 8.56 -13.20 23.29
C ALA A 231 7.15 -13.30 22.73
N PHE A 232 6.97 -12.79 21.51
CA PHE A 232 5.70 -12.73 20.83
C PHE A 232 5.82 -13.19 19.39
N ASP A 233 4.82 -13.93 18.95
CA ASP A 233 4.56 -14.20 17.54
C ASP A 233 3.30 -13.46 17.10
N LEU A 234 3.27 -13.07 15.82
CA LEU A 234 2.09 -12.47 15.22
C LEU A 234 1.59 -13.32 14.05
N TYR A 235 0.33 -13.71 14.08
CA TYR A 235 -0.29 -14.54 13.04
C TYR A 235 -1.28 -13.73 12.21
N PRO A 236 -1.27 -13.88 10.87
CA PRO A 236 -2.20 -13.19 9.96
C PRO A 236 -3.55 -13.93 9.77
N MET A 237 -3.76 -15.00 10.53
CA MET A 237 -4.96 -15.82 10.64
C MET A 237 -4.99 -16.49 12.02
N ASP A 238 -6.10 -17.14 12.38
CA ASP A 238 -6.21 -17.83 13.67
C ASP A 238 -5.15 -18.94 13.79
N PRO A 239 -4.27 -18.91 14.82
CA PRO A 239 -3.20 -19.89 15.00
C PRO A 239 -3.69 -21.31 15.31
N SER A 240 -4.97 -21.49 15.67
CA SER A 240 -5.58 -22.82 15.80
C SER A 240 -5.93 -23.47 14.45
N THR A 241 -5.87 -22.70 13.35
CA THR A 241 -6.14 -23.21 12.00
C THR A 241 -4.99 -24.10 11.53
N PRO A 242 -5.27 -25.30 10.98
CA PRO A 242 -4.23 -26.16 10.42
C PRO A 242 -3.37 -25.43 9.37
N GLY A 243 -2.06 -25.43 9.58
CA GLY A 243 -1.11 -24.78 8.67
C GLY A 243 -0.89 -23.28 8.91
N ALA A 244 -1.49 -22.70 9.96
CA ALA A 244 -1.18 -21.33 10.37
C ALA A 244 0.31 -21.19 10.70
N LYS A 245 0.92 -20.09 10.21
CA LYS A 245 2.32 -19.75 10.45
C LYS A 245 2.42 -18.31 10.96
N PRO A 246 3.35 -18.02 11.89
CA PRO A 246 3.62 -16.65 12.30
C PRO A 246 4.25 -15.87 11.15
N LEU A 247 4.11 -14.55 11.19
CA LEU A 247 4.86 -13.64 10.32
C LEU A 247 6.35 -13.71 10.70
N THR A 248 7.21 -13.87 9.71
CA THR A 248 8.66 -13.75 9.87
C THR A 248 8.99 -12.35 10.38
N ASP A 249 9.82 -12.28 11.43
CA ASP A 249 10.18 -11.02 12.12
C ASP A 249 8.96 -10.17 12.50
N GLY A 250 7.84 -10.84 12.81
CA GLY A 250 6.55 -10.19 13.05
C GLY A 250 6.54 -9.23 14.25
N VAL A 251 7.36 -9.51 15.26
CA VAL A 251 7.56 -8.69 16.45
C VAL A 251 9.04 -8.66 16.82
N THR A 252 9.58 -7.47 17.09
CA THR A 252 10.98 -7.25 17.47
C THR A 252 11.06 -6.43 18.75
N PHE A 253 11.94 -6.79 19.68
CA PHE A 253 12.22 -5.98 20.86
C PHE A 253 13.00 -4.71 20.48
N THR A 254 12.49 -3.52 20.80
CA THR A 254 13.02 -2.25 20.28
C THR A 254 13.18 -1.12 21.29
N GLY A 255 12.59 -1.21 22.49
CA GLY A 255 12.71 -0.12 23.48
C GLY A 255 14.01 -0.11 24.28
N GLY A 256 14.84 -1.16 24.17
CA GLY A 256 16.03 -1.32 25.00
C GLY A 256 15.71 -1.84 26.41
N LYS A 257 16.75 -2.28 27.14
CA LYS A 257 16.58 -2.94 28.44
C LYS A 257 15.87 -2.04 29.45
N GLY A 258 14.81 -2.55 30.06
CA GLY A 258 14.00 -1.93 31.11
C GLY A 258 12.71 -1.29 30.60
N THR A 259 12.40 -1.41 29.30
CA THR A 259 11.25 -0.72 28.68
C THR A 259 10.08 -1.62 28.38
N GLY A 260 10.29 -2.94 28.23
CA GLY A 260 9.26 -3.88 27.81
C GLY A 260 8.62 -3.55 26.46
N THR A 261 9.26 -2.74 25.61
CA THR A 261 8.68 -2.28 24.36
C THR A 261 9.18 -3.09 23.17
N PHE A 262 8.23 -3.55 22.37
CA PHE A 262 8.41 -4.29 21.14
C PHE A 262 7.70 -3.54 20.01
N THR A 263 8.12 -3.75 18.77
CA THR A 263 7.46 -3.21 17.58
C THR A 263 7.14 -4.31 16.60
N THR A 264 6.00 -4.20 15.94
CA THR A 264 5.62 -5.14 14.89
C THR A 264 6.33 -4.83 13.57
N THR A 265 6.36 -5.81 12.67
CA THR A 265 6.50 -5.51 11.24
C THR A 265 5.31 -4.67 10.73
N GLY A 266 5.38 -4.16 9.50
CA GLY A 266 4.30 -3.41 8.88
C GLY A 266 3.06 -4.29 8.65
N LEU A 267 1.99 -4.03 9.37
CA LEU A 267 0.74 -4.79 9.29
C LEU A 267 -0.23 -4.12 8.33
N ALA A 268 -0.70 -4.85 7.32
CA ALA A 268 -1.73 -4.37 6.40
C ALA A 268 -2.99 -3.93 7.16
N ILE A 269 -3.51 -2.75 6.81
CA ILE A 269 -4.79 -2.24 7.32
C ILE A 269 -5.97 -3.05 6.78
N ASN A 270 -7.12 -2.90 7.42
CA ASN A 270 -8.37 -3.63 7.16
C ASN A 270 -8.24 -5.15 7.33
N ARG A 271 -7.24 -5.60 8.09
CA ARG A 271 -6.95 -7.03 8.32
C ARG A 271 -6.86 -7.33 9.82
N GLU A 272 -7.24 -8.55 10.16
CA GLU A 272 -7.13 -9.08 11.52
C GLU A 272 -5.83 -9.87 11.73
N TYR A 273 -5.34 -9.81 12.96
CA TYR A 273 -4.14 -10.49 13.41
C TYR A 273 -4.35 -11.08 14.80
N TRP A 274 -3.55 -12.09 15.12
CA TRP A 274 -3.51 -12.76 16.41
C TRP A 274 -2.12 -12.60 17.01
N LEU A 275 -2.02 -11.87 18.12
CA LEU A 275 -0.79 -11.78 18.91
C LEU A 275 -0.74 -12.95 19.90
N VAL A 276 0.33 -13.74 19.82
CA VAL A 276 0.57 -14.90 20.69
C VAL A 276 1.80 -14.60 21.51
N GLU A 277 1.69 -14.65 22.84
CA GLU A 277 2.86 -14.67 23.69
C GLU A 277 3.45 -16.08 23.67
N THR A 278 4.69 -16.21 23.19
CA THR A 278 5.39 -17.50 23.05
C THR A 278 6.33 -17.77 24.22
N LYS A 279 6.74 -16.72 24.93
CA LYS A 279 7.52 -16.81 26.16
C LYS A 279 7.05 -15.74 27.13
N ALA A 280 6.61 -16.17 28.32
CA ALA A 280 6.32 -15.28 29.42
C ALA A 280 7.62 -14.83 30.11
N PRO A 281 7.70 -13.59 30.60
CA PRO A 281 8.78 -13.15 31.48
C PRO A 281 8.92 -14.05 32.72
N ALA A 282 10.14 -14.16 33.26
CA ALA A 282 10.38 -14.95 34.47
C ALA A 282 9.43 -14.54 35.62
N GLY A 283 8.82 -15.54 36.27
CA GLY A 283 7.86 -15.33 37.37
C GLY A 283 6.45 -14.91 36.96
N HIS A 284 6.14 -14.87 35.65
CA HIS A 284 4.84 -14.47 35.13
C HIS A 284 4.16 -15.63 34.37
N GLN A 285 2.83 -15.55 34.28
CA GLN A 285 2.03 -16.55 33.59
C GLN A 285 1.90 -16.21 32.09
N LEU A 286 2.14 -17.20 31.23
CA LEU A 286 1.91 -17.10 29.79
C LEU A 286 0.43 -16.87 29.46
N MET A 287 0.16 -15.99 28.48
CA MET A 287 -1.17 -15.82 27.92
C MET A 287 -1.78 -17.17 27.48
N ALA A 288 -2.93 -17.54 28.06
CA ALA A 288 -3.56 -18.83 27.73
C ALA A 288 -4.24 -18.85 26.35
N LYS A 289 -4.51 -17.68 25.76
CA LYS A 289 -5.13 -17.54 24.44
C LYS A 289 -4.41 -16.45 23.64
N PRO A 290 -4.43 -16.52 22.30
CA PRO A 290 -4.02 -15.41 21.46
C PRO A 290 -4.93 -14.19 21.63
N ALA A 291 -4.37 -13.00 21.42
CA ALA A 291 -5.11 -11.74 21.34
C ALA A 291 -5.48 -11.43 19.89
N ARG A 292 -6.77 -11.45 19.56
CA ARG A 292 -7.27 -11.08 18.23
C ARG A 292 -7.56 -9.58 18.16
N PHE A 293 -7.01 -8.91 17.16
CA PHE A 293 -7.24 -7.49 16.89
C PHE A 293 -7.31 -7.22 15.38
N LYS A 294 -7.96 -6.12 15.01
CA LYS A 294 -8.01 -5.62 13.64
C LYS A 294 -7.17 -4.36 13.52
N VAL A 295 -6.31 -4.31 12.51
CA VAL A 295 -5.63 -3.09 12.11
C VAL A 295 -6.55 -2.34 11.16
N THR A 296 -6.85 -1.09 11.48
CA THR A 296 -7.72 -0.21 10.69
C THR A 296 -6.91 0.94 10.10
N ASP A 297 -7.53 1.70 9.21
CA ASP A 297 -6.93 2.92 8.65
C ASP A 297 -6.53 3.94 9.76
N THR A 298 -7.33 4.02 10.82
CA THR A 298 -7.17 5.04 11.88
C THR A 298 -6.56 4.51 13.18
N GLY A 299 -6.41 3.20 13.36
CA GLY A 299 -5.88 2.63 14.59
C GLY A 299 -5.97 1.10 14.69
N ILE A 300 -6.03 0.59 15.93
CA ILE A 300 -6.29 -0.81 16.25
C ILE A 300 -7.66 -0.95 16.91
N GLU A 301 -8.39 -2.01 16.56
CA GLU A 301 -9.61 -2.45 17.25
C GLU A 301 -9.36 -3.83 17.88
N LEU A 302 -9.50 -3.95 19.21
CA LEU A 302 -9.32 -5.22 19.91
C LEU A 302 -10.62 -6.03 19.83
N ILE A 303 -10.56 -7.25 19.27
CA ILE A 303 -11.73 -8.11 19.06
C ILE A 303 -11.93 -9.05 20.25
N THR A 304 -10.84 -9.53 20.87
CA THR A 304 -10.91 -10.33 22.11
C THR A 304 -10.23 -9.60 23.25
N ALA A 305 -11.03 -9.18 24.24
CA ALA A 305 -10.57 -8.28 25.31
C ALA A 305 -9.78 -8.97 26.43
N THR A 306 -9.73 -10.30 26.51
CA THR A 306 -9.01 -10.97 27.62
C THR A 306 -8.49 -12.36 27.23
N PRO A 307 -7.20 -12.49 26.91
CA PRO A 307 -6.53 -13.77 26.91
C PRO A 307 -6.40 -14.25 28.35
N GLY A 308 -6.90 -15.45 28.65
CA GLY A 308 -6.94 -15.97 30.02
C GLY A 308 -5.58 -15.85 30.71
N GLY A 309 -5.50 -15.09 31.80
CA GLY A 309 -4.26 -14.87 32.56
C GLY A 309 -3.55 -13.53 32.35
N SER A 310 -3.90 -12.74 31.32
CA SER A 310 -3.32 -11.39 31.10
C SER A 310 -4.42 -10.37 30.77
N ALA A 311 -4.21 -9.10 31.15
CA ALA A 311 -5.09 -8.00 30.77
C ALA A 311 -4.52 -7.28 29.55
N LEU A 312 -5.34 -7.11 28.50
CA LEU A 312 -4.97 -6.33 27.33
C LEU A 312 -5.66 -4.99 27.36
N THR A 313 -4.90 -3.93 27.07
CA THR A 313 -5.46 -2.62 26.80
C THR A 313 -4.87 -2.09 25.50
N VAL A 314 -5.70 -1.39 24.72
CA VAL A 314 -5.22 -0.63 23.56
C VAL A 314 -5.21 0.83 23.96
N SER A 315 -4.08 1.49 23.78
CA SER A 315 -3.94 2.92 23.98
C SER A 315 -3.44 3.57 22.69
N ARG A 316 -4.04 4.69 22.32
CA ARG A 316 -3.57 5.54 21.23
C ARG A 316 -2.84 6.73 21.84
N SER A 317 -1.54 6.84 21.63
CA SER A 317 -0.79 8.04 21.99
C SER A 317 -0.79 9.04 20.84
N GLY A 318 -1.62 10.08 20.96
CA GLY A 318 -1.49 11.34 20.20
C GLY A 318 -1.90 11.33 18.72
N ALA A 319 -1.97 12.53 18.14
CA ALA A 319 -2.41 12.82 16.77
C ALA A 319 -1.39 12.46 15.67
N SER A 320 -0.19 12.00 16.04
CA SER A 320 0.83 11.50 15.13
C SER A 320 0.70 9.98 15.00
N LYS A 321 0.71 9.49 13.77
CA LYS A 321 0.44 8.09 13.37
C LYS A 321 1.49 7.06 13.83
N SER A 322 2.25 7.30 14.90
CA SER A 322 3.43 6.50 15.28
C SER A 322 3.21 5.48 16.39
N ASP A 323 2.21 5.61 17.27
CA ASP A 323 2.17 4.76 18.48
C ASP A 323 0.76 4.23 18.78
N ASP A 324 0.17 3.53 17.82
CA ASP A 324 -0.88 2.57 18.16
C ASP A 324 -0.25 1.49 19.06
N THR A 325 -0.62 1.49 20.34
CA THR A 325 0.04 0.65 21.34
C THR A 325 -0.92 -0.42 21.87
N ILE A 326 -0.48 -1.67 21.83
CA ILE A 326 -1.10 -2.78 22.55
C ILE A 326 -0.32 -2.99 23.84
N THR A 327 -0.94 -2.75 24.98
CA THR A 327 -0.34 -3.05 26.28
C THR A 327 -0.78 -4.43 26.73
N VAL A 328 0.19 -5.29 27.02
CA VAL A 328 0.00 -6.65 27.55
C VAL A 328 0.47 -6.68 28.99
N ARG A 329 -0.49 -6.75 29.92
CA ARG A 329 -0.23 -6.82 31.36
C ARG A 329 -0.30 -8.25 31.86
N ASP A 330 0.84 -8.79 32.31
CA ASP A 330 0.87 -10.13 32.89
C ASP A 330 0.53 -10.15 34.37
N LEU A 331 -0.04 -11.28 34.76
CA LEU A 331 -0.20 -11.67 36.14
C LEU A 331 1.03 -12.48 36.60
N GLN A 332 1.51 -12.16 37.79
CA GLN A 332 2.54 -12.95 38.46
C GLN A 332 1.98 -14.33 38.80
N ILE A 333 2.81 -15.37 38.67
CA ILE A 333 2.43 -16.70 39.11
C ILE A 333 2.26 -16.64 40.63
N GLY A 334 1.03 -16.86 41.10
CA GLY A 334 0.77 -16.98 42.53
C GLY A 334 1.60 -18.11 43.11
N THR A 335 2.45 -17.80 44.08
CA THR A 335 3.12 -18.85 44.86
C THR A 335 2.05 -19.51 45.73
N LEU A 336 1.70 -20.75 45.41
CA LEU A 336 0.94 -21.56 46.36
C LEU A 336 1.76 -21.62 47.66
N PRO A 337 1.23 -21.21 48.83
CA PRO A 337 1.92 -21.45 50.07
C PRO A 337 2.16 -22.95 50.18
N LEU A 338 3.36 -23.35 50.55
CA LEU A 338 3.69 -24.75 50.83
C LEU A 338 2.80 -25.22 51.99
N SER A 339 1.60 -25.73 51.71
CA SER A 339 0.72 -26.39 52.67
C SER A 339 1.06 -27.87 52.79
N GLY A 340 2.35 -28.15 52.92
CA GLY A 340 2.87 -29.41 53.46
C GLY A 340 3.54 -29.07 54.77
N GLY A 341 2.77 -29.00 55.86
CA GLY A 341 3.35 -28.86 57.19
C GLY A 341 4.43 -29.92 57.39
N ARG A 342 5.55 -29.57 58.04
CA ARG A 342 6.56 -30.55 58.48
C ARG A 342 5.81 -31.72 59.09
N GLY A 343 5.83 -32.88 58.42
CA GLY A 343 4.99 -34.02 58.79
C GLY A 343 5.16 -34.40 60.26
N ILE A 344 4.28 -35.27 60.75
CA ILE A 344 4.22 -35.74 62.14
C ILE A 344 5.53 -36.34 62.71
N GLY A 345 6.62 -36.41 61.92
CA GLY A 345 7.94 -36.90 62.35
C GLY A 345 8.48 -36.23 63.62
N MET A 346 8.24 -34.93 63.82
CA MET A 346 8.63 -34.28 65.09
C MET A 346 7.80 -34.78 66.28
N ASN A 347 6.49 -35.00 66.09
CA ASN A 347 5.60 -35.54 67.12
C ASN A 347 5.89 -37.01 67.42
N ILE A 348 6.27 -37.79 66.40
CA ILE A 348 6.70 -39.19 66.57
C ILE A 348 8.02 -39.24 67.36
N ALA A 349 8.99 -38.37 67.05
CA ALA A 349 10.25 -38.31 67.79
C ALA A 349 10.04 -37.96 69.27
N VAL A 350 9.17 -36.98 69.57
CA VAL A 350 8.79 -36.63 70.95
C VAL A 350 8.05 -37.77 71.64
N GLY A 351 7.14 -38.46 70.93
CA GLY A 351 6.43 -39.62 71.46
C GLY A 351 7.35 -40.79 71.81
N ILE A 352 8.29 -41.13 70.94
CA ILE A 352 9.30 -42.17 71.19
C ILE A 352 10.16 -41.79 72.40
N ALA A 353 10.63 -40.54 72.48
CA ALA A 353 11.42 -40.06 73.60
C ALA A 353 10.67 -40.19 74.95
N ALA A 354 9.38 -39.82 74.98
CA ALA A 354 8.54 -39.93 76.17
C ALA A 354 8.34 -41.38 76.62
N ILE A 355 8.12 -42.31 75.68
CA ILE A 355 7.96 -43.75 75.98
C ILE A 355 9.28 -44.34 76.50
N THR A 356 10.42 -44.01 75.89
CA THR A 356 11.74 -44.46 76.38
C THR A 356 12.09 -43.87 77.75
N GLY A 357 11.73 -42.60 78.00
CA GLY A 357 11.94 -41.96 79.29
C GLY A 357 11.13 -42.62 80.41
N ALA A 358 9.85 -42.93 80.16
CA ALA A 358 9.01 -43.63 81.12
C ALA A 358 9.48 -45.07 81.38
N GLY A 359 9.94 -45.79 80.35
CA GLY A 359 10.50 -47.15 80.48
C GLY A 359 11.77 -47.19 81.34
N LEU A 360 12.67 -46.22 81.19
CA LEU A 360 13.90 -46.12 81.99
C LEU A 360 13.61 -45.79 83.47
N LEU A 361 12.59 -44.98 83.75
CA LEU A 361 12.16 -44.67 85.12
C LEU A 361 11.49 -45.87 85.81
N ALA A 362 10.67 -46.64 85.10
CA ALA A 362 10.04 -47.86 85.62
C ALA A 362 11.07 -48.98 85.91
N LEU A 363 12.11 -49.11 85.08
CA LEU A 363 13.20 -50.06 85.31
C LEU A 363 14.11 -49.68 86.48
N ARG A 364 14.26 -48.38 86.77
CA ARG A 364 14.97 -47.91 87.98
C ARG A 364 14.20 -48.21 89.26
N GLN A 365 12.86 -48.06 89.27
CA GLN A 365 12.04 -48.37 90.44
C GLN A 365 11.97 -49.89 90.76
N ARG A 366 12.09 -50.76 89.75
CA ARG A 366 12.15 -52.22 89.97
C ARG A 366 13.49 -52.73 90.53
N LYS A 367 14.59 -51.97 90.37
CA LYS A 367 15.89 -52.35 90.99
C LYS A 367 15.97 -51.98 92.47
N THR A 368 15.12 -51.08 92.97
CA THR A 368 15.10 -50.65 94.38
C THR A 368 14.20 -51.48 95.29
N SER A 369 13.40 -52.42 94.77
CA SER A 369 12.49 -53.26 95.56
C SER A 369 12.99 -54.70 95.82
N SER A 370 14.27 -54.98 95.57
CA SER A 370 14.90 -56.29 95.82
C SER A 370 16.08 -56.18 96.79
N PHE A 371 15.86 -55.71 98.01
CA PHE A 371 16.77 -55.96 99.14
C PHE A 371 15.99 -55.87 100.47
N GLY A 372 15.96 -56.97 101.23
CA GLY A 372 15.83 -56.94 102.69
C GLY A 372 14.50 -57.40 103.29
N ARG A 373 14.39 -58.71 103.58
CA ARG A 373 13.53 -59.31 104.62
C ARG A 373 14.46 -59.97 105.65
N SER A 374 14.40 -59.52 106.92
CA SER A 374 14.82 -60.14 108.21
C SER A 374 15.13 -58.98 109.19
N ALA A 375 14.72 -58.96 110.46
CA ALA A 375 14.21 -59.98 111.36
C ALA A 375 12.99 -59.45 112.15
#